data_AF-A0A9D2X6N7-F1
#
_entry.id   AF-A0A9D2X6N7-F1
#
_cell.length_a   1.000
_cell.length_b   1.000
_cell.length_c   1.000
_cell.angle_alpha   90.00
_cell.angle_beta   90.00
_cell.angle_gamma   90.00
#
_symmetry.space_group_name_H-M   'P 1'
#
loop_
_entity.id
_entity.type
_entity.pdbx_description
1 polymer ?
#
loop_
_entity_poly.entity_id
_entity_poly.type
_entity_poly.pdbx_seq_one_letter_code
_entity_poly.pdbx_strand_id
1 'polypeptide(L)'
;MASKKGISITIGILAAITIASFVIWTIPQNNQANFVVSDYESHLDGVKAIHQIIMEDLDDDFQNLINGTMTTQEYIDAAEGSSTQINSQIIQLVQSEVNEEWSMSYSYYMEALKNYNSHIRETIVAANKIAENVDSDIQSTLEKSQEFKESMNALIEQSDEARP
;
A
#
# COMPACT_ATOMS: atom_id res chain seq x y z
N MET A 1 3.82 30.70 9.16
CA MET A 1 3.53 29.67 10.18
C MET A 1 3.23 28.39 9.43
N ALA A 2 4.13 27.41 9.46
CA ALA A 2 3.86 26.12 8.85
C ALA A 2 2.74 25.44 9.65
N SER A 3 1.64 25.12 8.98
CA SER A 3 0.52 24.37 9.59
C SER A 3 1.02 22.99 10.01
N LYS A 4 0.54 22.47 11.15
CA LYS A 4 0.92 21.14 11.65
C LYS A 4 0.72 20.05 10.58
N LYS A 5 -0.29 20.20 9.71
CA LYS A 5 -0.54 19.30 8.59
C LYS A 5 0.54 19.39 7.50
N GLY A 6 1.03 20.60 7.20
CA GLY A 6 2.08 20.80 6.21
C GLY A 6 3.43 20.23 6.64
N ILE A 7 3.72 20.22 7.95
CA ILE A 7 4.94 19.63 8.51
C ILE A 7 4.88 18.09 8.40
N SER A 8 3.74 17.46 8.71
CA SER A 8 3.58 16.01 8.59
C SER A 8 3.71 15.52 7.15
N ILE A 9 3.08 16.21 6.20
CA ILE A 9 3.19 15.90 4.76
C ILE A 9 4.64 16.05 4.29
N THR A 10 5.32 17.13 4.72
CA THR A 10 6.73 17.34 4.36
C THR A 10 7.63 16.24 4.94
N ILE A 11 7.37 15.79 6.16
CA ILE A 11 8.12 14.69 6.81
C ILE A 11 7.84 13.35 6.13
N GLY A 12 6.58 13.06 5.76
CA GLY A 12 6.19 11.85 5.04
C GLY A 12 6.83 11.78 3.65
N ILE A 13 6.77 12.86 2.89
CA ILE A 13 7.44 12.98 1.58
C ILE A 13 8.96 12.86 1.74
N LEU A 14 9.57 13.48 2.75
CA LEU A 14 11.00 13.32 3.00
C LEU A 14 11.36 11.88 3.35
N ALA A 15 10.56 11.18 4.15
CA ALA A 15 10.78 9.76 4.48
C ALA A 15 10.65 8.88 3.22
N ALA A 16 9.63 9.10 2.39
CA ALA A 16 9.42 8.39 1.13
C ALA A 16 10.56 8.62 0.12
N ILE A 17 11.01 9.87 -0.06
CA ILE A 17 12.16 10.20 -0.92
C ILE A 17 13.45 9.59 -0.35
N THR A 18 13.62 9.57 0.98
CA THR A 18 14.79 8.98 1.62
C THR A 18 14.84 7.48 1.35
N ILE A 19 13.72 6.76 1.50
CA ILE A 19 13.65 5.32 1.19
C ILE A 19 13.88 5.09 -0.31
N ALA A 20 13.22 5.83 -1.20
CA ALA A 20 13.42 5.70 -2.66
C ALA A 20 14.87 5.99 -3.09
N SER A 21 15.54 6.93 -2.42
CA SER A 21 16.94 7.27 -2.70
C SER A 21 17.92 6.17 -2.27
N PHE A 22 17.56 5.29 -1.33
CA PHE A 22 18.32 4.08 -1.02
C PHE A 22 18.00 2.91 -1.96
N VAL A 23 16.83 2.90 -2.62
CA VAL A 23 16.45 1.85 -3.59
C VAL A 23 17.17 2.03 -4.94
N ILE A 24 17.45 3.27 -5.37
CA ILE A 24 18.11 3.54 -6.67
C ILE A 24 19.56 3.01 -6.72
N TRP A 25 20.25 2.87 -5.58
CA TRP A 25 21.60 2.28 -5.51
C TRP A 25 21.61 0.79 -5.15
N THR A 26 20.46 0.13 -5.08
CA THR A 26 20.33 -1.30 -4.78
C THR A 26 19.62 -2.10 -5.88
N ILE A 27 19.26 -1.49 -7.01
CA ILE A 27 18.88 -2.23 -8.23
C ILE A 27 20.17 -2.82 -8.84
N PRO A 28 20.38 -4.16 -8.82
CA PRO A 28 21.57 -4.75 -9.38
C PRO A 28 21.52 -4.60 -10.89
N GLN A 29 22.30 -3.66 -11.43
CA GLN A 29 22.59 -3.56 -12.86
C GLN A 29 23.49 -4.74 -13.27
N ASN A 30 22.87 -5.90 -13.49
CA ASN A 30 23.46 -7.10 -14.09
C ASN A 30 24.50 -7.85 -13.23
N ASN A 31 24.23 -8.03 -11.94
CA ASN A 31 24.89 -9.07 -11.14
C ASN A 31 23.82 -9.76 -10.28
N GLN A 32 23.84 -11.09 -10.21
CA GLN A 32 23.10 -11.90 -9.23
C GLN A 32 23.56 -11.57 -7.81
N ALA A 33 23.27 -10.36 -7.32
CA ALA A 33 23.40 -10.04 -5.92
C ALA A 33 22.18 -10.64 -5.23
N ASN A 34 22.36 -11.74 -4.51
CA ASN A 34 21.33 -12.27 -3.62
C ASN A 34 21.01 -11.19 -2.57
N PHE A 35 19.79 -10.68 -2.59
CA PHE A 35 19.27 -9.77 -1.58
C PHE A 35 19.01 -10.59 -0.32
N VAL A 36 20.01 -10.66 0.56
CA VAL A 36 19.88 -11.36 1.84
C VAL A 36 19.43 -10.36 2.89
N VAL A 37 18.18 -10.47 3.34
CA VAL A 37 17.67 -9.69 4.47
C VAL A 37 18.25 -10.30 5.74
N SER A 38 19.10 -9.55 6.45
CA SER A 38 19.67 -9.97 7.73
C SER A 38 18.83 -9.55 8.93
N ASP A 39 17.99 -8.53 8.76
CA ASP A 39 17.10 -7.96 9.78
C ASP A 39 15.66 -8.00 9.26
N TYR A 40 14.99 -9.13 9.49
CA TYR A 40 13.64 -9.39 9.00
C TYR A 40 12.60 -8.49 9.66
N GLU A 41 12.81 -8.11 10.93
CA GLU A 41 11.92 -7.22 11.68
C GLU A 41 11.93 -5.83 11.05
N SER A 42 13.12 -5.23 10.94
CA SER A 42 13.26 -3.89 10.37
C SER A 42 12.81 -3.84 8.90
N HIS A 43 13.04 -4.91 8.14
CA HIS A 43 12.58 -4.98 6.76
C HIS A 43 11.04 -5.00 6.67
N LEU A 44 10.38 -5.85 7.47
CA LEU A 44 8.92 -5.93 7.49
C LEU A 44 8.29 -4.64 8.01
N ASP A 45 8.88 -4.02 9.03
CA ASP A 45 8.42 -2.72 9.56
C ASP A 45 8.57 -1.59 8.53
N GLY A 46 9.63 -1.63 7.72
CA GLY A 46 9.80 -0.71 6.60
C GLY A 46 8.69 -0.86 5.55
N VAL A 47 8.37 -2.10 5.18
CA VAL A 47 7.25 -2.42 4.28
C VAL A 47 5.93 -1.92 4.88
N LYS A 48 5.70 -2.16 6.18
CA LYS A 48 4.52 -1.67 6.90
C LYS A 48 4.36 -0.15 6.85
N ALA A 49 5.45 0.57 7.08
CA ALA A 49 5.44 2.03 7.07
C ALA A 49 5.08 2.58 5.68
N ILE A 50 5.64 2.00 4.61
CA ILE A 50 5.31 2.42 3.24
C ILE A 50 3.83 2.11 2.95
N HIS A 51 3.37 0.91 3.28
CA HIS A 51 1.97 0.53 3.07
C HIS A 51 1.01 1.45 3.81
N GLN A 52 1.30 1.85 5.04
CA GLN A 52 0.49 2.81 5.80
C GLN A 52 0.40 4.17 5.09
N ILE A 53 1.51 4.71 4.60
CA ILE A 53 1.52 5.98 3.86
C ILE A 53 0.63 5.87 2.62
N ILE A 54 0.76 4.80 1.84
CA ILE A 54 -0.07 4.56 0.65
C ILE A 54 -1.55 4.49 1.03
N MET A 55 -1.88 3.83 2.14
CA MET A 55 -3.26 3.74 2.63
C MET A 55 -3.85 5.10 3.00
N GLU A 56 -3.10 5.91 3.74
CA GLU A 56 -3.52 7.25 4.17
C GLU A 56 -3.70 8.17 2.95
N ASP A 57 -2.72 8.20 2.04
CA ASP A 57 -2.77 9.04 0.85
C ASP A 57 -3.95 8.67 -0.05
N LEU A 58 -4.19 7.37 -0.29
CA LEU A 58 -5.28 6.94 -1.18
C LEU A 58 -6.67 7.10 -0.55
N ASP A 59 -6.80 6.98 0.77
CA ASP A 59 -8.05 7.27 1.48
C ASP A 59 -8.41 8.76 1.34
N ASP A 60 -7.42 9.64 1.54
CA ASP A 60 -7.57 11.08 1.33
C ASP A 60 -7.93 11.40 -0.14
N ASP A 61 -7.28 10.77 -1.12
CA ASP A 61 -7.57 10.94 -2.54
C ASP A 61 -9.00 10.48 -2.90
N PHE A 62 -9.45 9.36 -2.34
CA PHE A 62 -10.82 8.89 -2.53
C PHE A 62 -11.85 9.86 -1.93
N GLN A 63 -11.58 10.42 -0.74
CA GLN A 63 -12.44 11.47 -0.18
C GLN A 63 -12.43 12.73 -1.05
N ASN A 64 -11.28 13.12 -1.60
CA ASN A 64 -11.18 14.26 -2.50
C ASN A 64 -11.99 14.04 -3.79
N LEU A 65 -12.06 12.80 -4.30
CA LEU A 65 -12.94 12.42 -5.41
C LEU A 65 -14.42 12.59 -5.01
N ILE A 66 -14.84 12.04 -3.87
CA ILE A 66 -16.23 12.14 -3.39
C ILE A 66 -16.66 13.60 -3.18
N ASN A 67 -15.76 14.43 -2.68
CA ASN A 67 -16.01 15.86 -2.45
C ASN A 67 -15.94 16.70 -3.74
N GLY A 68 -15.61 16.11 -4.89
CA GLY A 68 -15.49 16.79 -6.17
C GLY A 68 -14.26 17.71 -6.26
N THR A 69 -13.29 17.55 -5.37
CA THR A 69 -12.02 18.31 -5.36
C THR A 69 -10.90 17.62 -6.14
N MET A 70 -11.10 16.36 -6.54
CA MET A 70 -10.26 15.56 -7.41
C MET A 70 -11.14 14.94 -8.50
N THR A 71 -10.63 14.87 -9.74
CA THR A 71 -11.35 14.23 -10.85
C THR A 71 -11.22 12.71 -10.78
N THR A 72 -12.15 11.98 -11.41
CA THR A 72 -12.09 10.52 -11.52
C THR A 72 -10.79 10.03 -12.14
N GLN A 73 -10.28 10.70 -13.18
CA GLN A 73 -9.04 10.28 -13.84
C GLN A 73 -7.83 10.48 -12.91
N GLU A 74 -7.75 11.61 -12.19
CA GLU A 74 -6.68 11.84 -11.22
C GLU A 74 -6.68 10.78 -10.12
N TYR A 75 -7.87 10.40 -9.63
CA TYR A 75 -8.00 9.32 -8.65
C TYR A 75 -7.53 7.97 -9.20
N ILE A 76 -7.94 7.62 -10.43
CA ILE A 76 -7.56 6.35 -11.06
C ILE A 76 -6.05 6.28 -11.25
N ASP A 77 -5.42 7.36 -11.74
CA ASP A 77 -3.97 7.43 -11.92
C ASP A 77 -3.22 7.24 -10.59
N ALA A 78 -3.69 7.88 -9.51
CA ALA A 78 -3.15 7.71 -8.17
C ALA A 78 -3.32 6.27 -7.65
N ALA A 79 -4.51 5.70 -7.81
CA ALA A 79 -4.84 4.33 -7.41
C ALA A 79 -4.00 3.26 -8.13
N GLU A 80 -3.79 3.42 -9.45
CA GLU A 80 -2.93 2.53 -10.24
C GLU A 80 -1.45 2.65 -9.85
N GLY A 81 -1.00 3.88 -9.55
CA GLY A 81 0.32 4.15 -9.00
C GLY A 81 0.53 3.45 -7.65
N SER A 82 -0.42 3.57 -6.73
CA SER A 82 -0.43 2.88 -5.44
C SER A 82 -0.40 1.36 -5.58
N SER A 83 -1.22 0.79 -6.47
CA SER A 83 -1.22 -0.65 -6.78
C SER A 83 0.14 -1.14 -7.28
N THR A 84 0.80 -0.36 -8.14
CA THR A 84 2.15 -0.66 -8.62
C THR A 84 3.18 -0.68 -7.48
N GLN A 85 3.11 0.29 -6.55
CA GLN A 85 3.98 0.33 -5.39
C GLN A 85 3.75 -0.86 -4.44
N ILE A 86 2.49 -1.25 -4.21
CA ILE A 86 2.14 -2.43 -3.41
C ILE A 86 2.69 -3.71 -4.06
N ASN A 87 2.55 -3.85 -5.38
CA ASN A 87 3.11 -4.99 -6.10
C ASN A 87 4.65 -5.06 -5.97
N SER A 88 5.32 -3.91 -5.98
CA SER A 88 6.77 -3.86 -5.71
C SER A 88 7.11 -4.35 -4.31
N GLN A 89 6.33 -4.00 -3.29
CA GLN A 89 6.52 -4.50 -1.92
C GLN A 89 6.31 -6.02 -1.83
N ILE A 90 5.26 -6.55 -2.49
CA ILE A 90 5.03 -8.00 -2.56
C ILE A 90 6.25 -8.71 -3.17
N ILE A 91 6.82 -8.19 -4.25
CA ILE A 91 8.02 -8.76 -4.88
C ILE A 91 9.21 -8.76 -3.90
N GLN A 92 9.42 -7.67 -3.16
CA GLN A 92 10.49 -7.58 -2.16
C GLN A 92 10.33 -8.63 -1.06
N LEU A 93 9.09 -8.82 -0.55
CA LEU A 93 8.82 -9.85 0.45
C LEU A 93 9.05 -11.26 -0.11
N VAL A 94 8.64 -11.55 -1.35
CA VAL A 94 8.87 -12.85 -2.00
C VAL A 94 10.38 -13.13 -2.18
N GLN A 95 11.17 -12.10 -2.51
CA GLN A 95 12.61 -12.23 -2.76
C GLN A 95 13.47 -12.21 -1.50
N SER A 96 12.89 -11.94 -0.33
CA SER A 96 13.65 -11.75 0.91
C SER A 96 14.25 -13.02 1.51
N GLU A 97 13.92 -14.20 0.96
CA GLU A 97 14.43 -15.52 1.39
C GLU A 97 14.40 -15.70 2.92
N VAL A 98 13.29 -15.31 3.57
CA VAL A 98 13.16 -15.35 5.03
C VAL A 98 13.36 -16.74 5.62
N ASN A 99 13.85 -16.78 6.86
CA ASN A 99 13.96 -18.01 7.63
C ASN A 99 12.57 -18.55 8.04
N GLU A 100 12.55 -19.77 8.59
CA GLU A 100 11.31 -20.44 9.00
C GLU A 100 10.54 -19.65 10.09
N GLU A 101 11.27 -19.03 11.01
CA GLU A 101 10.69 -18.28 12.15
C GLU A 101 9.88 -17.06 11.67
N TRP A 102 10.35 -16.33 10.64
CA TRP A 102 9.69 -15.15 10.10
C TRP A 102 8.71 -15.44 8.96
N SER A 103 8.74 -16.65 8.39
CA SER A 103 8.00 -17.02 7.19
C SER A 103 6.49 -16.78 7.31
N MET A 104 5.90 -17.06 8.48
CA MET A 104 4.47 -16.91 8.67
C MET A 104 4.05 -15.43 8.74
N SER A 105 4.80 -14.62 9.50
CA SER A 105 4.60 -13.17 9.59
C SER A 105 4.66 -12.50 8.22
N TYR A 106 5.65 -12.86 7.39
CA TYR A 106 5.79 -12.36 6.02
C TYR A 106 4.64 -12.83 5.11
N SER A 107 4.20 -14.08 5.25
CA SER A 107 3.08 -14.61 4.46
C SER A 107 1.79 -13.85 4.74
N TYR A 108 1.44 -13.64 6.01
CA TYR A 108 0.27 -12.85 6.39
C TYR A 108 0.35 -11.43 5.86
N TYR A 109 1.52 -10.79 5.93
CA TYR A 109 1.66 -9.43 5.41
C TYR A 109 1.55 -9.35 3.88
N MET A 110 2.11 -10.32 3.16
CA MET A 110 1.92 -10.41 1.70
C MET A 110 0.45 -10.56 1.33
N GLU A 111 -0.32 -11.34 2.09
CA GLU A 111 -1.76 -11.47 1.89
C GLU A 111 -2.51 -10.18 2.20
N ALA A 112 -2.11 -9.45 3.25
CA ALA A 112 -2.66 -8.12 3.55
C ALA A 112 -2.47 -7.16 2.36
N LEU A 113 -1.27 -7.11 1.78
CA LEU A 113 -0.98 -6.31 0.58
C LEU A 113 -1.84 -6.71 -0.63
N LYS A 114 -2.09 -8.01 -0.84
CA LYS A 114 -2.98 -8.49 -1.92
C LYS A 114 -4.43 -8.09 -1.70
N ASN A 115 -4.90 -8.14 -0.45
CA ASN A 115 -6.24 -7.67 -0.10
C ASN A 115 -6.36 -6.16 -0.30
N TYR A 116 -5.33 -5.38 0.05
CA TYR A 116 -5.34 -3.95 -0.22
C TYR A 116 -5.37 -3.64 -1.73
N ASN A 117 -4.63 -4.38 -2.58
CA ASN A 117 -4.78 -4.27 -4.04
C ASN A 117 -6.21 -4.57 -4.54
N SER A 118 -6.90 -5.51 -3.87
CA SER A 118 -8.29 -5.82 -4.19
C SER A 118 -9.23 -4.70 -3.77
N HIS A 119 -8.99 -4.11 -2.59
CA HIS A 119 -9.66 -2.87 -2.14
C HIS A 119 -9.49 -1.74 -3.16
N ILE A 120 -8.26 -1.44 -3.58
CA ILE A 120 -7.95 -0.42 -4.60
C ILE A 120 -8.75 -0.66 -5.88
N ARG A 121 -8.76 -1.90 -6.38
CA ARG A 121 -9.51 -2.24 -7.59
C ARG A 121 -11.01 -1.93 -7.45
N GLU A 122 -11.63 -2.27 -6.33
CA GLU A 122 -13.04 -1.97 -6.10
C GLU A 122 -13.29 -0.45 -5.99
N THR A 123 -12.37 0.31 -5.39
CA THR A 123 -12.50 1.79 -5.36
C THR A 123 -12.38 2.42 -6.75
N ILE A 124 -11.56 1.87 -7.66
CA ILE A 124 -11.51 2.29 -9.08
C ILE A 124 -12.85 2.01 -9.76
N VAL A 125 -13.46 0.85 -9.51
CA VAL A 125 -14.80 0.53 -10.03
C VAL A 125 -15.83 1.53 -9.51
N ALA A 126 -15.81 1.85 -8.21
CA ALA A 126 -16.68 2.86 -7.61
C ALA A 126 -16.46 4.25 -8.24
N ALA A 127 -15.21 4.67 -8.44
CA ALA A 127 -14.86 5.94 -9.06
C ALA A 127 -15.42 6.09 -10.48
N ASN A 128 -15.34 5.02 -11.28
CA ASN A 128 -15.93 5.01 -12.63
C ASN A 128 -17.46 5.10 -12.57
N LYS A 129 -18.12 4.34 -11.69
CA LYS A 129 -19.59 4.41 -11.51
C LYS A 129 -20.05 5.82 -11.08
N ILE A 130 -19.28 6.50 -10.21
CA ILE A 130 -19.54 7.89 -9.81
C ILE A 130 -19.47 8.82 -11.02
N ALA A 131 -18.45 8.69 -11.88
CA ALA A 131 -18.29 9.51 -13.08
C ALA A 131 -19.43 9.33 -14.08
N GLU A 132 -19.93 8.10 -14.21
CA GLU A 132 -21.03 7.75 -15.11
C GLU A 132 -22.41 8.10 -14.53
N ASN A 133 -22.46 8.58 -13.27
CA ASN A 133 -23.69 8.82 -12.52
C ASN A 133 -24.60 7.57 -12.47
N VAL A 134 -23.96 6.39 -12.40
CA VAL A 134 -24.62 5.09 -12.34
C VAL A 134 -24.77 4.71 -10.87
N ASP A 135 -25.88 5.13 -10.27
CA ASP A 135 -26.19 4.85 -8.85
C ASP A 135 -26.36 3.36 -8.56
N SER A 136 -26.74 2.56 -9.56
CA SER A 136 -26.92 1.13 -9.37
C SER A 136 -25.59 0.52 -8.94
N ASP A 137 -25.59 -0.08 -7.74
CA ASP A 137 -24.51 -0.96 -7.27
C ASP A 137 -23.22 -0.26 -6.81
N ILE A 138 -23.19 1.07 -6.64
CA ILE A 138 -22.04 1.76 -6.00
C ILE A 138 -21.87 1.28 -4.55
N GLN A 139 -22.97 1.24 -3.79
CA GLN A 139 -22.92 0.83 -2.38
C GLN A 139 -22.35 -0.59 -2.21
N SER A 140 -22.79 -1.55 -3.01
CA SER A 140 -22.25 -2.93 -2.94
C SER A 140 -20.76 -2.99 -3.30
N THR A 141 -20.31 -2.16 -4.25
CA THR A 141 -18.87 -2.06 -4.58
C THR A 141 -18.07 -1.51 -3.40
N LEU A 142 -18.58 -0.50 -2.70
CA LEU A 142 -17.95 0.05 -1.50
C LEU A 142 -17.96 -0.94 -0.33
N GLU A 143 -19.04 -1.67 -0.12
CA GLU A 143 -19.14 -2.73 0.88
C GLU A 143 -18.08 -3.81 0.62
N LYS A 144 -17.96 -4.28 -0.62
CA LYS A 144 -16.93 -5.25 -1.01
C LYS A 144 -15.51 -4.70 -0.86
N SER A 145 -15.29 -3.44 -1.22
CA SER A 145 -14.02 -2.74 -1.00
C SER A 145 -13.67 -2.71 0.50
N GLN A 146 -14.66 -2.50 1.36
CA GLN A 146 -14.49 -2.47 2.81
C GLN A 146 -14.21 -3.87 3.39
N GLU A 147 -14.86 -4.93 2.87
CA GLU A 147 -14.55 -6.33 3.24
C GLU A 147 -13.07 -6.67 3.00
N PHE A 148 -12.51 -6.22 1.87
CA PHE A 148 -11.07 -6.39 1.60
C PHE A 148 -10.19 -5.61 2.58
N LYS A 149 -10.58 -4.38 2.97
CA LYS A 149 -9.86 -3.56 3.95
C LYS A 149 -9.90 -4.19 5.34
N GLU A 150 -11.03 -4.77 5.73
CA GLU A 150 -11.18 -5.49 7.00
C GLU A 150 -10.36 -6.78 7.03
N SER A 151 -10.41 -7.57 5.96
CA SER A 151 -9.57 -8.77 5.83
C SER A 151 -8.08 -8.43 5.85
N MET A 152 -7.67 -7.34 5.19
CA MET A 152 -6.31 -6.82 5.26
C MET A 152 -5.91 -6.50 6.71
N ASN A 153 -6.72 -5.77 7.47
CA ASN A 153 -6.41 -5.40 8.85
C ASN A 153 -6.22 -6.64 9.75
N ALA A 154 -7.08 -7.65 9.59
CA ALA A 154 -6.95 -8.90 10.33
C ALA A 154 -5.64 -9.65 9.98
N LEU A 155 -5.21 -9.61 8.72
CA LEU A 155 -3.94 -10.20 8.29
C LEU A 155 -2.72 -9.41 8.80
N ILE A 156 -2.83 -8.09 8.93
CA ILE A 156 -1.78 -7.27 9.55
C ILE A 156 -1.61 -7.68 11.03
N GLU A 157 -2.71 -7.85 11.76
CA GLU A 157 -2.68 -8.33 13.15
C GLU A 157 -2.04 -9.73 13.24
N GLN A 158 -2.47 -10.67 12.40
CA GLN A 158 -1.87 -12.01 12.35
C GLN A 158 -0.38 -11.99 11.99
N SER A 159 0.03 -11.07 11.11
CA SER A 159 1.44 -10.87 10.77
C SER A 159 2.26 -10.44 11.99
N ASP A 160 1.71 -9.54 12.82
CA ASP A 160 2.37 -9.06 14.03
C ASP A 160 2.40 -10.11 15.15
N GLU A 161 1.34 -10.89 15.31
CA GLU A 161 1.28 -12.01 16.26
C GLU A 161 2.22 -13.16 15.90
N ALA A 162 2.51 -13.34 14.60
CA ALA A 162 3.36 -14.41 14.09
C ALA A 162 4.86 -14.04 14.06
N ARG A 163 5.25 -12.88 14.62
CA ARG A 163 6.66 -12.52 14.78
C ARG A 163 7.32 -13.41 15.86
N PRO A 164 8.60 -13.79 15.70
CA PRO A 164 9.35 -14.57 16.70
C PRO A 164 9.53 -13.90 18.05
#